data_AF-A0A6A6GEN7-F1
#
_entry.id   AF-A0A6A6GEN7-F1
#
_cell.length_a   1.000
_cell.length_b   1.000
_cell.length_c   1.000
_cell.angle_alpha   90.00
_cell.angle_beta   90.00
_cell.angle_gamma   90.00
#
_symmetry.space_group_name_H-M   'P 1'
#
loop_
_entity.id
_entity.type
_entity.pdbx_description
1 polymer ?
#
loop_
_entity_poly.entity_id
_entity_poly.type
_entity_poly.pdbx_seq_one_letter_code
_entity_poly.pdbx_strand_id
1 'polypeptide(L)'
;MSSMLADPADRLSYTIGWICTQVCEQTAAVAFLDERFEPLDSQNGSDNNSYTLGRVGKHYVVIAICSAMGQTSAATVARDMAHSFPNVRYGLLVGLGGGIPSAKHDIRLGDVVVSIGEGANPAVLQFDMGKQLSDGTFQLIGHLNQPPTRLLTMINSIRSDHEQESNGIHKMVEEVVKSMRKATTRRKYQRPLEQSDILFKAGFAHTLNDSRGCLETCAKEQSQIVSRNIRLPEDDDLSVVHYGPVASANTVMSNALERDKLLAERGVLCCETAAAGLMNHWPCLVIRGISSYADSHRSDAWEGYAALSAAAYASSLLRRLAFNHVAAEPTLHAALETLQAQGDHIKQSLKVARSDKEDRRLRKWLNPADPSVNYNAAASKRDGTSGDWLLRSRQFVEWMSSPRSFLRLHGIPGCGKTVLSSTIISHLRQHDTARHHVLYFYFDFADRSKQTLEAAVRSLLIQMVAMDPKREEALRSLWRSHKKGLRQPSLTLLCEIF
;
A
#
# COMPACT_ATOMS: atom_id res chain seq x y z
N MET A 1 -30.01 2.20 -30.39
CA MET A 1 -29.25 2.73 -29.24
C MET A 1 -27.96 3.32 -29.79
N SER A 2 -27.97 4.64 -29.98
CA SER A 2 -26.89 5.41 -30.62
C SER A 2 -25.64 5.40 -29.75
N SER A 3 -24.48 5.05 -30.32
CA SER A 3 -23.20 5.32 -29.69
C SER A 3 -23.02 6.83 -29.59
N MET A 4 -23.21 7.39 -28.38
CA MET A 4 -22.64 8.71 -28.09
C MET A 4 -21.14 8.60 -28.35
N LEU A 5 -20.67 9.26 -29.41
CA LEU A 5 -19.25 9.45 -29.69
C LEU A 5 -18.67 10.15 -28.47
N ALA A 6 -17.72 9.50 -27.79
CA ALA A 6 -17.05 10.08 -26.63
C ALA A 6 -16.39 11.41 -27.02
N ASP A 7 -16.61 12.45 -26.24
CA ASP A 7 -16.08 13.80 -26.53
C ASP A 7 -14.61 13.87 -26.07
N PRO A 8 -13.63 14.12 -26.97
CA PRO A 8 -12.23 14.30 -26.55
C PRO A 8 -12.02 15.47 -25.57
N ALA A 9 -12.95 16.43 -25.49
CA ALA A 9 -12.92 17.52 -24.53
C ALA A 9 -13.43 17.10 -23.12
N ASP A 10 -14.07 15.94 -22.99
CA ASP A 10 -14.56 15.42 -21.71
C ASP A 10 -13.52 14.46 -21.07
N ARG A 11 -13.15 14.75 -19.82
CA ARG A 11 -12.23 13.90 -19.04
C ARG A 11 -12.80 12.52 -18.76
N LEU A 12 -14.12 12.36 -18.77
CA LEU A 12 -14.79 11.07 -18.64
C LEU A 12 -14.64 10.20 -19.88
N SER A 13 -14.20 10.72 -21.02
CA SER A 13 -13.94 9.91 -22.22
C SER A 13 -12.69 9.03 -22.05
N TYR A 14 -11.73 9.45 -21.23
CA TYR A 14 -10.44 8.80 -21.07
C TYR A 14 -10.53 7.60 -20.13
N THR A 15 -10.16 6.43 -20.63
CA THR A 15 -10.28 5.15 -19.90
C THR A 15 -8.95 4.44 -19.69
N ILE A 16 -7.91 4.85 -20.42
CA ILE A 16 -6.57 4.28 -20.33
C ILE A 16 -5.60 5.36 -19.87
N GLY A 17 -4.91 5.09 -18.77
CA GLY A 17 -3.75 5.87 -18.34
C GLY A 17 -2.47 5.22 -18.82
N TRP A 18 -1.57 5.99 -19.42
CA TRP A 18 -0.27 5.53 -19.91
C TRP A 18 0.84 6.35 -19.25
N ILE A 19 1.60 5.72 -18.36
CA ILE A 19 2.73 6.36 -17.67
C ILE A 19 4.05 6.03 -18.36
N CYS A 20 4.82 7.09 -18.58
CA CYS A 20 6.21 7.07 -18.98
C CYS A 20 7.09 7.59 -17.84
N THR A 21 8.31 7.11 -17.74
CA THR A 21 9.34 7.55 -16.79
C THR A 21 10.41 8.44 -17.42
N GLN A 22 10.56 8.40 -18.75
CA GLN A 22 11.57 9.16 -19.49
C GLN A 22 10.98 9.81 -20.76
N VAL A 23 11.67 10.85 -21.25
CA VAL A 23 11.25 11.63 -22.43
C VAL A 23 11.18 10.75 -23.68
N CYS A 24 12.09 9.78 -23.81
CA CYS A 24 12.09 8.88 -24.97
C CYS A 24 10.87 7.96 -25.00
N GLU A 25 10.43 7.50 -23.83
CA GLU A 25 9.24 6.68 -23.65
C GLU A 25 7.98 7.47 -23.98
N GLN A 26 7.86 8.73 -23.50
CA GLN A 26 6.72 9.58 -23.86
C GLN A 26 6.70 9.90 -25.34
N THR A 27 7.86 10.17 -25.96
CA THR A 27 7.96 10.40 -27.41
C THR A 27 7.48 9.19 -28.18
N ALA A 28 7.86 7.99 -27.76
CA ALA A 28 7.42 6.74 -28.38
C ALA A 28 5.92 6.52 -28.20
N ALA A 29 5.38 6.68 -26.99
CA ALA A 29 3.95 6.54 -26.71
C ALA A 29 3.10 7.48 -27.58
N VAL A 30 3.51 8.74 -27.65
CA VAL A 30 2.90 9.77 -28.50
C VAL A 30 2.89 9.39 -29.97
N ALA A 31 3.98 8.80 -30.47
CA ALA A 31 4.13 8.48 -31.88
C ALA A 31 3.20 7.33 -32.33
N PHE A 32 2.63 6.58 -31.38
CA PHE A 32 1.67 5.50 -31.60
C PHE A 32 0.21 5.89 -31.39
N LEU A 33 -0.07 7.17 -31.12
CA LEU A 33 -1.44 7.70 -31.13
C LEU A 33 -1.98 7.75 -32.56
N ASP A 34 -3.20 7.26 -32.77
CA ASP A 34 -3.92 7.46 -34.03
C ASP A 34 -4.26 8.95 -34.24
N GLU A 35 -4.55 9.62 -33.12
CA GLU A 35 -5.02 10.99 -33.09
C GLU A 35 -4.57 11.64 -31.77
N ARG A 36 -4.11 12.88 -31.85
CA ARG A 36 -3.77 13.72 -30.70
C ARG A 36 -4.85 14.77 -30.52
N PHE A 37 -5.22 15.00 -29.27
CA PHE A 37 -6.20 16.01 -28.88
C PHE A 37 -5.53 17.20 -28.21
N GLU A 38 -6.20 18.35 -28.27
CA GLU A 38 -5.76 19.55 -27.58
C GLU A 38 -5.75 19.35 -26.05
N PRO A 39 -4.84 20.03 -25.32
CA PRO A 39 -4.85 20.04 -23.87
C PRO A 39 -6.18 20.60 -23.34
N LEU A 40 -6.63 20.11 -22.19
CA LEU A 40 -7.85 20.61 -21.54
C LEU A 40 -7.54 21.86 -20.70
N ASP A 41 -8.38 22.89 -20.82
CA ASP A 41 -8.17 24.22 -20.23
C ASP A 41 -8.17 24.29 -18.69
N SER A 42 -8.61 23.23 -17.99
CA SER A 42 -8.85 23.26 -16.54
C SER A 42 -8.18 22.13 -15.78
N GLN A 43 -6.85 22.10 -15.64
CA GLN A 43 -6.24 21.15 -14.69
C GLN A 43 -6.57 21.50 -13.23
N ASN A 44 -6.77 20.47 -12.38
CA ASN A 44 -6.93 20.70 -10.96
C ASN A 44 -5.65 21.38 -10.43
N GLY A 45 -5.75 22.51 -9.71
CA GLY A 45 -4.58 23.33 -9.34
C GLY A 45 -3.56 22.65 -8.41
N SER A 46 -3.83 21.42 -7.98
CA SER A 46 -2.91 20.57 -7.19
C SER A 46 -2.22 19.48 -8.02
N ASP A 47 -2.67 19.23 -9.25
CA ASP A 47 -2.09 18.26 -10.18
C ASP A 47 -0.92 18.91 -10.95
N ASN A 48 0.27 18.37 -10.76
CA ASN A 48 1.49 18.88 -11.40
C ASN A 48 1.86 18.12 -12.69
N ASN A 49 1.03 17.18 -13.13
CA ASN A 49 1.31 16.38 -14.31
C ASN A 49 1.10 17.16 -15.61
N SER A 50 1.98 16.90 -16.57
CA SER A 50 1.76 17.28 -17.96
C SER A 50 1.15 16.10 -18.71
N TYR A 51 -0.07 16.31 -19.24
CA TYR A 51 -0.79 15.29 -19.98
C TYR A 51 -0.72 15.51 -21.49
N THR A 52 -0.51 14.42 -22.23
CA THR A 52 -0.84 14.36 -23.65
C THR A 52 -2.08 13.50 -23.82
N LEU A 53 -3.06 14.02 -24.53
CA LEU A 53 -4.33 13.34 -24.79
C LEU A 53 -4.38 12.82 -26.21
N GLY A 54 -4.96 11.64 -26.39
CA GLY A 54 -5.13 11.07 -27.72
C GLY A 54 -5.96 9.82 -27.75
N ARG A 55 -5.93 9.14 -28.89
CA ARG A 55 -6.67 7.90 -29.13
C ARG A 55 -5.78 6.81 -29.71
N VAL A 56 -6.00 5.58 -29.26
CA VAL A 56 -5.42 4.37 -29.86
C VAL A 56 -6.55 3.36 -30.09
N GLY A 57 -6.82 3.05 -31.36
CA GLY A 57 -7.98 2.27 -31.75
C GLY A 57 -9.27 2.92 -31.24
N LYS A 58 -9.97 2.22 -30.34
CA LYS A 58 -11.26 2.65 -29.77
C LYS A 58 -11.12 3.32 -28.40
N HIS A 59 -9.90 3.48 -27.89
CA HIS A 59 -9.66 3.93 -26.51
C HIS A 59 -9.06 5.33 -26.47
N TYR A 60 -9.62 6.18 -25.62
CA TYR A 60 -9.07 7.49 -25.30
C TYR A 60 -8.02 7.30 -24.22
N VAL A 61 -6.81 7.76 -24.51
CA VAL A 61 -5.60 7.54 -23.73
C VAL A 61 -5.11 8.87 -23.18
N VAL A 62 -4.84 8.90 -21.88
CA VAL A 62 -4.13 9.99 -21.22
C VAL A 62 -2.70 9.53 -20.93
N ILE A 63 -1.72 10.21 -21.53
CA ILE A 63 -0.30 9.92 -21.36
C ILE A 63 0.30 10.94 -20.39
N ALA A 64 1.01 10.48 -19.38
CA ALA A 64 1.79 11.33 -18.48
C ALA A 64 3.24 10.85 -18.39
N ILE A 65 4.13 11.79 -18.09
CA ILE A 65 5.55 11.51 -17.82
C ILE A 65 5.86 11.82 -16.36
N CYS A 66 6.65 10.95 -15.73
CA CYS A 66 7.14 11.17 -14.37
C CYS A 66 8.10 12.36 -14.31
N SER A 67 7.99 13.15 -13.25
CA SER A 67 8.90 14.27 -12.97
C SER A 67 10.31 13.81 -12.59
N ALA A 68 10.45 12.57 -12.09
CA ALA A 68 11.71 11.92 -11.78
C ALA A 68 11.56 10.40 -11.98
N MET A 69 12.69 9.70 -12.14
CA MET A 69 12.68 8.23 -12.10
C MET A 69 12.36 7.74 -10.68
N GLY A 70 11.71 6.58 -10.59
CA GLY A 70 11.45 5.90 -9.32
C GLY A 70 9.96 5.73 -9.00
N GLN A 71 9.71 4.88 -7.99
CA GLN A 71 8.38 4.45 -7.59
C GLN A 71 7.50 5.61 -7.09
N THR A 72 8.06 6.54 -6.31
CA THR A 72 7.32 7.67 -5.72
C THR A 72 6.78 8.64 -6.77
N SER A 73 7.57 8.93 -7.80
CA SER A 73 7.12 9.81 -8.89
C SER A 73 6.00 9.13 -9.67
N ALA A 74 6.17 7.85 -10.04
CA ALA A 74 5.14 7.09 -10.73
C ALA A 74 3.82 7.03 -9.95
N ALA A 75 3.87 6.74 -8.64
CA ALA A 75 2.70 6.72 -7.77
C ALA A 75 2.00 8.08 -7.64
N THR A 76 2.77 9.18 -7.66
CA THR A 76 2.22 10.54 -7.62
C THR A 76 1.50 10.88 -8.91
N VAL A 77 2.14 10.60 -10.06
CA VAL A 77 1.54 10.78 -11.39
C VAL A 77 0.25 9.99 -11.49
N ALA A 78 0.26 8.73 -11.03
CA ALA A 78 -0.89 7.85 -11.03
C ALA A 78 -2.08 8.39 -10.26
N ARG A 79 -1.83 8.79 -9.00
CA ARG A 79 -2.86 9.35 -8.13
C ARG A 79 -3.47 10.60 -8.75
N ASP A 80 -2.64 11.52 -9.21
CA ASP A 80 -3.10 12.80 -9.74
C ASP A 80 -3.85 12.60 -11.08
N MET A 81 -3.40 11.66 -11.92
CA MET A 81 -4.13 11.22 -13.11
C MET A 81 -5.49 10.63 -12.78
N ALA A 82 -5.60 9.80 -11.73
CA ALA A 82 -6.86 9.22 -11.29
C ALA A 82 -7.88 10.29 -10.88
N HIS A 83 -7.41 11.38 -10.25
CA HIS A 83 -8.26 12.50 -9.86
C HIS A 83 -8.65 13.38 -11.05
N SER A 84 -7.71 13.67 -11.95
CA SER A 84 -7.97 14.50 -13.13
C SER A 84 -8.78 13.77 -14.19
N PHE A 85 -8.68 12.45 -14.30
CA PHE A 85 -9.40 11.63 -15.28
C PHE A 85 -10.15 10.49 -14.57
N PRO A 86 -11.31 10.78 -13.97
CA PRO A 86 -11.99 9.85 -13.06
C PRO A 86 -12.54 8.59 -13.73
N ASN A 87 -12.61 8.53 -15.06
CA ASN A 87 -13.02 7.33 -15.80
C ASN A 87 -11.84 6.45 -16.28
N VAL A 88 -10.60 6.78 -15.90
CA VAL A 88 -9.44 5.89 -16.13
C VAL A 88 -9.63 4.59 -15.37
N ARG A 89 -9.45 3.46 -16.05
CA ARG A 89 -9.71 2.11 -15.54
C ARG A 89 -8.49 1.20 -15.61
N TYR A 90 -7.74 1.26 -16.71
CA TYR A 90 -6.47 0.54 -16.83
C TYR A 90 -5.27 1.48 -16.83
N GLY A 91 -4.20 1.04 -16.19
CA GLY A 91 -2.88 1.67 -16.27
C GLY A 91 -1.95 0.87 -17.15
N LEU A 92 -1.19 1.56 -18.00
CA LEU A 92 -0.06 0.98 -18.72
C LEU A 92 1.20 1.71 -18.26
N LEU A 93 2.15 0.96 -17.72
CA LEU A 93 3.49 1.46 -17.45
C LEU A 93 4.38 0.97 -18.58
N VAL A 94 4.60 1.83 -19.56
CA VAL A 94 5.32 1.47 -20.80
C VAL A 94 6.59 2.28 -20.89
N GLY A 95 7.72 1.59 -21.06
CA GLY A 95 9.00 2.26 -21.15
C GLY A 95 10.16 1.32 -21.29
N LEU A 96 11.32 1.73 -20.81
CA LEU A 96 12.57 1.00 -20.89
C LEU A 96 12.75 0.05 -19.71
N GLY A 97 13.49 -1.02 -19.96
CA GLY A 97 13.93 -1.96 -18.95
C GLY A 97 15.29 -2.57 -19.27
N GLY A 98 15.93 -3.12 -18.26
CA GLY A 98 17.13 -3.95 -18.42
C GLY A 98 16.74 -5.42 -18.54
N GLY A 99 17.04 -6.05 -19.67
CA GLY A 99 16.71 -7.44 -19.93
C GLY A 99 17.63 -8.41 -19.19
N ILE A 100 17.10 -9.60 -18.90
CA ILE A 100 17.82 -10.66 -18.17
C ILE A 100 17.87 -11.91 -19.04
N PRO A 101 18.89 -12.05 -19.91
CA PRO A 101 18.98 -13.17 -20.84
C PRO A 101 19.27 -14.49 -20.12
N SER A 102 18.75 -15.58 -20.67
CA SER A 102 18.99 -16.95 -20.19
C SER A 102 18.92 -17.93 -21.35
N ALA A 103 19.28 -19.20 -21.11
CA ALA A 103 19.11 -20.24 -22.12
C ALA A 103 17.63 -20.48 -22.50
N LYS A 104 16.69 -20.25 -21.56
CA LYS A 104 15.24 -20.38 -21.80
C LYS A 104 14.68 -19.16 -22.52
N HIS A 105 15.20 -17.97 -22.20
CA HIS A 105 14.77 -16.69 -22.74
C HIS A 105 15.97 -15.94 -23.29
N ASP A 106 16.24 -16.10 -24.58
CA ASP A 106 17.26 -15.32 -25.29
C ASP A 106 16.78 -13.86 -25.46
N ILE A 107 16.76 -13.09 -24.38
CA ILE A 107 16.34 -11.69 -24.38
C ILE A 107 17.41 -10.84 -25.04
N ARG A 108 17.01 -9.97 -25.97
CA ARG A 108 17.89 -9.08 -26.74
C ARG A 108 17.52 -7.61 -26.62
N LEU A 109 18.46 -6.73 -26.99
CA LEU A 109 18.16 -5.30 -27.07
C LEU A 109 17.08 -5.07 -28.15
N GLY A 110 16.08 -4.25 -27.83
CA GLY A 110 14.91 -4.02 -28.68
C GLY A 110 13.80 -5.07 -28.56
N ASP A 111 13.98 -6.14 -27.77
CA ASP A 111 12.88 -7.03 -27.38
C ASP A 111 11.91 -6.31 -26.44
N VAL A 112 10.74 -6.92 -26.22
CA VAL A 112 9.73 -6.45 -25.28
C VAL A 112 9.50 -7.49 -24.20
N VAL A 113 9.49 -7.08 -22.93
CA VAL A 113 9.06 -7.90 -21.80
C VAL A 113 7.73 -7.39 -21.28
N VAL A 114 6.76 -8.28 -21.14
CA VAL A 114 5.41 -8.00 -20.61
C VAL A 114 5.25 -8.68 -19.26
N SER A 115 4.90 -7.92 -18.23
CA SER A 115 4.80 -8.44 -16.87
C SER A 115 3.62 -9.40 -16.72
N ILE A 116 3.90 -10.69 -16.54
CA ILE A 116 2.92 -11.70 -16.15
C ILE A 116 3.48 -12.57 -15.03
N GLY A 117 2.62 -13.08 -14.15
CA GLY A 117 3.03 -14.04 -13.13
C GLY A 117 3.40 -15.40 -13.74
N GLU A 118 4.40 -16.06 -13.17
CA GLU A 118 4.80 -17.42 -13.55
C GLU A 118 4.98 -18.28 -12.28
N GLY A 119 4.21 -19.36 -12.18
CA GLY A 119 4.22 -20.24 -11.00
C GLY A 119 3.88 -19.49 -9.71
N ALA A 120 4.80 -19.48 -8.75
CA ALA A 120 4.65 -18.78 -7.48
C ALA A 120 5.08 -17.30 -7.54
N ASN A 121 5.67 -16.84 -8.66
CA ASN A 121 6.19 -15.48 -8.76
C ASN A 121 5.12 -14.48 -9.24
N PRO A 122 5.00 -13.31 -8.59
CA PRO A 122 4.12 -12.25 -9.05
C PRO A 122 4.58 -11.68 -10.40
N ALA A 123 3.69 -11.03 -11.16
CA ALA A 123 4.06 -10.34 -12.40
C ALA A 123 5.12 -9.26 -12.18
N VAL A 124 5.10 -8.62 -11.02
CA VAL A 124 6.12 -7.67 -10.59
C VAL A 124 6.63 -8.05 -9.21
N LEU A 125 7.94 -8.10 -9.06
CA LEU A 125 8.63 -8.37 -7.80
C LEU A 125 9.40 -7.13 -7.36
N GLN A 126 9.06 -6.56 -6.20
CA GLN A 126 9.90 -5.52 -5.62
C GLN A 126 11.10 -6.15 -4.91
N PHE A 127 12.28 -6.12 -5.52
CA PHE A 127 13.42 -6.89 -5.02
C PHE A 127 14.28 -6.17 -3.97
N ASP A 128 14.07 -4.86 -3.77
CA ASP A 128 14.73 -4.05 -2.74
C ASP A 128 13.92 -3.94 -1.43
N MET A 129 12.76 -4.62 -1.35
CA MET A 129 11.86 -4.60 -0.20
C MET A 129 11.89 -5.93 0.57
N GLY A 130 12.39 -5.89 1.80
CA GLY A 130 12.61 -7.10 2.58
C GLY A 130 13.20 -6.84 3.95
N LYS A 131 13.49 -7.94 4.67
CA LYS A 131 14.20 -7.92 5.95
C LYS A 131 15.63 -8.36 5.73
N GLN A 132 16.56 -7.58 6.26
CA GLN A 132 17.92 -8.02 6.47
C GLN A 132 17.94 -8.92 7.71
N LEU A 133 18.39 -10.17 7.55
CA LEU A 133 18.48 -11.17 8.61
C LEU A 133 19.83 -11.07 9.32
N SER A 134 19.91 -11.65 10.53
CA SER A 134 21.11 -11.58 11.39
C SER A 134 22.33 -12.30 10.79
N ASP A 135 22.11 -13.20 9.85
CA ASP A 135 23.16 -13.89 9.09
C ASP A 135 23.64 -13.10 7.86
N GLY A 136 23.14 -11.88 7.67
CA GLY A 136 23.47 -11.00 6.54
C GLY A 136 22.66 -11.28 5.28
N THR A 137 21.76 -12.27 5.27
CA THR A 137 20.91 -12.56 4.12
C THR A 137 19.74 -11.58 4.03
N PHE A 138 19.28 -11.31 2.80
CA PHE A 138 18.11 -10.47 2.56
C PHE A 138 16.90 -11.35 2.23
N GLN A 139 15.88 -11.29 3.08
CA GLN A 139 14.62 -11.98 2.87
C GLN A 139 13.61 -11.01 2.24
N LEU A 140 13.21 -11.28 1.00
CA LEU A 140 12.15 -10.53 0.32
C LEU A 140 10.82 -10.65 1.08
N ILE A 141 10.12 -9.52 1.22
CA ILE A 141 8.83 -9.46 1.89
C ILE A 141 7.85 -8.68 1.03
N GLY A 142 6.76 -9.35 0.68
CA GLY A 142 5.66 -8.74 -0.03
C GLY A 142 5.34 -9.50 -1.31
N HIS A 143 4.08 -9.39 -1.72
CA HIS A 143 3.62 -9.79 -3.03
C HIS A 143 2.91 -8.56 -3.59
N LEU A 144 3.27 -8.15 -4.80
CA LEU A 144 2.53 -7.12 -5.51
C LEU A 144 1.33 -7.77 -6.22
N ASN A 145 0.27 -6.99 -6.45
CA ASN A 145 -0.88 -7.47 -7.22
C ASN A 145 -0.47 -7.92 -8.63
N GLN A 146 -1.37 -8.67 -9.27
CA GLN A 146 -1.26 -9.07 -10.67
C GLN A 146 -1.97 -8.05 -11.58
N PRO A 147 -1.61 -7.97 -12.87
CA PRO A 147 -2.41 -7.26 -13.85
C PRO A 147 -3.86 -7.80 -13.84
N PRO A 148 -4.87 -6.96 -14.14
CA PRO A 148 -6.26 -7.39 -14.24
C PRO A 148 -6.45 -8.63 -15.10
N THR A 149 -7.29 -9.56 -14.64
CA THR A 149 -7.56 -10.84 -15.33
C THR A 149 -7.94 -10.64 -16.80
N ARG A 150 -8.69 -9.56 -17.11
CA ARG A 150 -9.08 -9.24 -18.49
C ARG A 150 -7.88 -8.89 -19.37
N LEU A 151 -6.91 -8.13 -18.84
CA LEU A 151 -5.66 -7.87 -19.57
C LEU A 151 -4.85 -9.16 -19.75
N LEU A 152 -4.80 -10.03 -18.75
CA LEU A 152 -4.13 -11.34 -18.85
C LEU A 152 -4.76 -12.23 -19.93
N THR A 153 -6.09 -12.29 -20.00
CA THR A 153 -6.79 -13.03 -21.07
C THR A 153 -6.47 -12.45 -22.46
N MET A 154 -6.44 -11.11 -22.59
CA MET A 154 -6.07 -10.47 -23.86
C MET A 154 -4.61 -10.75 -24.24
N ILE A 155 -3.69 -10.78 -23.27
CA ILE A 155 -2.29 -11.15 -23.50
C ILE A 155 -2.19 -12.58 -24.03
N ASN A 156 -2.93 -13.53 -23.47
CA ASN A 156 -2.95 -14.91 -23.97
C ASN A 156 -3.48 -15.01 -25.40
N SER A 157 -4.48 -14.21 -25.77
CA SER A 157 -4.95 -14.12 -27.16
C SER A 157 -3.86 -13.58 -28.09
N ILE A 158 -3.16 -12.50 -27.69
CA ILE A 158 -2.06 -11.93 -28.47
C ILE A 158 -0.92 -12.94 -28.64
N ARG A 159 -0.59 -13.68 -27.58
CA ARG A 159 0.41 -14.75 -27.63
C ARG A 159 0.03 -15.84 -28.62
N SER A 160 -1.24 -16.27 -28.62
CA SER A 160 -1.76 -17.24 -29.58
C SER A 160 -1.65 -16.75 -31.02
N ASP A 161 -1.87 -15.46 -31.27
CA ASP A 161 -1.74 -14.88 -32.61
C ASP A 161 -0.26 -14.83 -33.03
N HIS A 162 0.64 -14.46 -32.10
CA HIS A 162 2.09 -14.43 -32.35
C HIS A 162 2.70 -15.82 -32.58
N GLU A 163 2.02 -16.90 -32.19
CA GLU A 163 2.42 -18.27 -32.56
C GLU A 163 2.06 -18.62 -34.01
N GLN A 164 1.11 -17.90 -34.61
CA GLN A 164 0.62 -18.14 -35.98
C GLN A 164 1.20 -17.15 -37.00
N GLU A 165 1.46 -15.92 -36.57
CA GLU A 165 1.87 -14.80 -37.41
C GLU A 165 2.95 -13.96 -36.71
N SER A 166 3.71 -13.18 -37.48
CA SER A 166 4.63 -12.15 -36.94
C SER A 166 3.92 -11.23 -35.94
N ASN A 167 4.62 -10.87 -34.86
CA ASN A 167 4.15 -9.86 -33.92
C ASN A 167 4.08 -8.44 -34.51
N GLY A 168 4.70 -8.21 -35.66
CA GLY A 168 4.62 -6.97 -36.43
C GLY A 168 5.26 -5.74 -35.77
N ILE A 169 5.92 -5.89 -34.61
CA ILE A 169 6.52 -4.77 -33.87
C ILE A 169 7.52 -4.03 -34.74
N HIS A 170 8.43 -4.77 -35.39
CA HIS A 170 9.47 -4.15 -36.20
C HIS A 170 8.88 -3.28 -37.32
N LYS A 171 7.89 -3.80 -38.05
CA LYS A 171 7.18 -3.08 -39.12
C LYS A 171 6.48 -1.81 -38.58
N MET A 172 5.77 -1.94 -37.47
CA MET A 172 5.12 -0.80 -36.80
C MET A 172 6.12 0.29 -36.41
N VAL A 173 7.27 -0.10 -35.86
CA VAL A 173 8.34 0.83 -35.49
C VAL A 173 8.90 1.52 -36.74
N GLU A 174 9.16 0.80 -37.83
CA GLU A 174 9.64 1.42 -39.07
C GLU A 174 8.66 2.45 -39.64
N GLU A 175 7.36 2.12 -39.68
CA GLU A 175 6.31 3.02 -40.18
C GLU A 175 6.25 4.31 -39.35
N VAL A 176 6.31 4.18 -38.02
CA VAL A 176 6.36 5.31 -37.09
C VAL A 176 7.63 6.14 -37.27
N VAL A 177 8.80 5.51 -37.40
CA VAL A 177 10.07 6.23 -37.64
C VAL A 177 10.02 6.99 -38.97
N LYS A 178 9.44 6.41 -40.03
CA LYS A 178 9.28 7.08 -41.33
C LYS A 178 8.39 8.33 -41.23
N SER A 179 7.37 8.32 -40.37
CA SER A 179 6.45 9.46 -40.17
C SER A 179 7.02 10.59 -39.30
N MET A 180 8.10 10.33 -38.54
CA MET A 180 8.74 11.36 -37.71
C MET A 180 9.38 12.47 -38.57
N ARG A 181 9.04 13.73 -38.27
CA ARG A 181 9.46 14.90 -39.05
C ARG A 181 10.95 15.23 -38.94
N LYS A 182 11.52 15.16 -37.73
CA LYS A 182 12.91 15.55 -37.46
C LYS A 182 13.88 14.41 -37.78
N ALA A 183 14.86 14.67 -38.65
CA ALA A 183 15.87 13.69 -39.04
C ALA A 183 16.69 13.16 -37.85
N THR A 184 17.01 14.02 -36.88
CA THR A 184 17.71 13.62 -35.65
C THR A 184 16.87 12.68 -34.78
N THR A 185 15.57 12.93 -34.68
CA THR A 185 14.63 12.01 -34.03
C THR A 185 14.59 10.68 -34.77
N ARG A 186 14.45 10.67 -36.10
CA ARG A 186 14.50 9.41 -36.88
C ARG A 186 15.74 8.58 -36.57
N ARG A 187 16.92 9.20 -36.57
CA ARG A 187 18.19 8.51 -36.24
C ARG A 187 18.25 7.97 -34.81
N LYS A 188 17.63 8.66 -33.84
CA LYS A 188 17.60 8.19 -32.44
C LYS A 188 16.68 6.97 -32.25
N TYR A 189 15.62 6.88 -33.04
CA TYR A 189 14.55 5.90 -32.83
C TYR A 189 14.53 4.75 -33.85
N GLN A 190 15.29 4.85 -34.94
CA GLN A 190 15.52 3.73 -35.86
C GLN A 190 16.21 2.57 -35.13
N ARG A 191 16.01 1.35 -35.64
CA ARG A 191 16.70 0.17 -35.12
C ARG A 191 18.23 0.34 -35.26
N PRO A 192 19.01 0.20 -34.19
CA PRO A 192 20.47 0.15 -34.29
C PRO A 192 20.95 -1.05 -35.10
N LEU A 193 22.22 -1.04 -35.48
CA LEU A 193 22.85 -2.16 -36.16
C LEU A 193 22.89 -3.39 -35.25
N GLU A 194 22.65 -4.58 -35.81
CA GLU A 194 22.61 -5.83 -35.05
C GLU A 194 23.92 -6.09 -34.29
N GLN A 195 25.07 -5.70 -34.84
CA GLN A 195 26.37 -5.89 -34.19
C GLN A 195 26.55 -5.03 -32.92
N SER A 196 25.67 -4.06 -32.68
CA SER A 196 25.67 -3.26 -31.46
C SER A 196 24.88 -3.92 -30.31
N ASP A 197 24.23 -5.06 -30.56
CA ASP A 197 23.62 -5.88 -29.52
C ASP A 197 24.65 -6.86 -28.92
N ILE A 198 25.36 -6.39 -27.90
CA ILE A 198 26.47 -7.12 -27.27
C ILE A 198 26.08 -7.50 -25.83
N LEU A 199 26.06 -8.80 -25.56
CA LEU A 199 25.94 -9.35 -24.21
C LEU A 199 27.32 -9.79 -23.71
N PHE A 200 27.75 -9.23 -22.58
CA PHE A 200 29.01 -9.60 -21.93
C PHE A 200 28.79 -10.70 -20.88
N LYS A 201 29.84 -11.47 -20.59
CA LYS A 201 29.88 -12.43 -19.49
C LYS A 201 29.67 -11.71 -18.16
N ALA A 202 28.90 -12.31 -17.25
CA ALA A 202 28.50 -11.67 -16.00
C ALA A 202 29.66 -11.24 -15.07
N GLY A 203 30.80 -11.94 -15.15
CA GLY A 203 32.01 -11.59 -14.38
C GLY A 203 32.84 -10.45 -14.97
N PHE A 204 32.52 -9.98 -16.18
CA PHE A 204 33.19 -8.85 -16.79
C PHE A 204 32.42 -7.58 -16.44
N ALA A 205 33.06 -6.65 -15.75
CA ALA A 205 32.44 -5.39 -15.36
C ALA A 205 33.08 -4.23 -16.13
N HIS A 206 32.25 -3.29 -16.58
CA HIS A 206 32.71 -2.06 -17.19
C HIS A 206 33.41 -1.19 -16.14
N THR A 207 34.62 -0.72 -16.44
CA THR A 207 35.37 0.16 -15.56
C THR A 207 34.85 1.60 -15.67
N LEU A 208 34.26 2.10 -14.58
CA LEU A 208 33.59 3.42 -14.46
C LEU A 208 34.45 4.66 -14.79
N ASN A 209 35.76 4.50 -15.04
CA ASN A 209 36.71 5.61 -15.24
C ASN A 209 37.18 5.79 -16.69
N ASP A 210 36.66 5.02 -17.66
CA ASP A 210 36.98 5.26 -19.07
C ASP A 210 35.98 6.26 -19.67
N SER A 211 36.47 7.40 -20.16
CA SER A 211 35.66 8.42 -20.83
C SER A 211 35.17 7.97 -22.21
N ARG A 212 35.67 6.84 -22.73
CA ARG A 212 35.22 6.20 -23.97
C ARG A 212 34.06 5.25 -23.69
N GLY A 213 33.04 5.25 -24.55
CA GLY A 213 31.86 4.41 -24.38
C GLY A 213 32.18 2.91 -24.34
N CYS A 214 31.33 2.12 -23.70
CA CYS A 214 31.48 0.66 -23.54
C CYS A 214 31.82 -0.09 -24.86
N LEU A 215 31.22 0.32 -25.98
CA LEU A 215 31.50 -0.25 -27.31
C LEU A 215 32.95 -0.03 -27.78
N GLU A 216 33.61 1.04 -27.38
CA GLU A 216 34.98 1.36 -27.82
C GLU A 216 36.05 0.67 -26.97
N THR A 217 35.68 0.20 -25.78
CA THR A 217 36.57 -0.33 -24.75
C THR A 217 36.34 -1.83 -24.59
N CYS A 218 35.18 -2.20 -24.04
CA CYS A 218 34.80 -3.56 -23.70
C CYS A 218 34.60 -4.45 -24.93
N ALA A 219 34.03 -3.96 -26.03
CA ALA A 219 33.74 -4.78 -27.21
C ALA A 219 34.99 -5.28 -27.96
N LYS A 220 36.19 -4.76 -27.63
CA LYS A 220 37.46 -5.28 -28.14
C LYS A 220 37.85 -6.61 -27.49
N GLU A 221 37.37 -6.88 -26.28
CA GLU A 221 37.60 -8.14 -25.58
C GLU A 221 36.64 -9.23 -26.04
N GLN A 222 36.86 -9.75 -27.24
CA GLN A 222 35.99 -10.77 -27.85
C GLN A 222 35.79 -12.02 -26.99
N SER A 223 36.75 -12.36 -26.11
CA SER A 223 36.65 -13.47 -25.16
C SER A 223 35.62 -13.22 -24.04
N GLN A 224 35.22 -11.97 -23.79
CA GLN A 224 34.23 -11.59 -22.78
C GLN A 224 32.81 -11.48 -23.35
N ILE A 225 32.65 -11.57 -24.67
CA ILE A 225 31.34 -11.53 -25.33
C ILE A 225 30.71 -12.93 -25.30
N VAL A 226 29.44 -13.00 -24.95
CA VAL A 226 28.65 -14.24 -25.00
C VAL A 226 28.29 -14.52 -26.45
N SER A 227 28.72 -15.67 -26.97
CA SER A 227 28.34 -16.12 -28.31
C SER A 227 26.86 -16.49 -28.33
N ARG A 228 26.11 -15.93 -29.29
CA ARG A 228 24.68 -16.16 -29.50
C ARG A 228 24.41 -16.41 -30.97
N ASN A 229 23.42 -17.23 -31.29
CA ASN A 229 22.99 -17.45 -32.67
C ASN A 229 22.45 -16.16 -33.27
N ILE A 230 22.63 -15.96 -34.57
CA ILE A 230 22.02 -14.83 -35.28
C ILE A 230 20.51 -15.08 -35.33
N ARG A 231 19.68 -14.05 -35.07
CA ARG A 231 18.24 -14.13 -35.36
C ARG A 231 18.07 -13.80 -36.82
N LEU A 232 17.65 -14.78 -37.62
CA LEU A 232 17.56 -14.57 -39.06
C LEU A 232 16.33 -13.71 -39.35
N PRO A 233 16.37 -12.82 -40.36
CA PRO A 233 15.18 -12.07 -40.79
C PRO A 233 14.02 -12.98 -41.22
N GLU A 234 14.31 -14.23 -41.55
CA GLU A 234 13.36 -15.29 -41.91
C GLU A 234 12.59 -15.85 -40.70
N ASP A 235 13.01 -15.54 -39.47
CA ASP A 235 12.30 -15.87 -38.22
C ASP A 235 11.11 -14.90 -37.95
N ASP A 236 10.72 -14.10 -38.96
CA ASP A 236 9.64 -13.10 -39.02
C ASP A 236 9.68 -11.94 -38.00
N ASP A 237 10.32 -12.11 -36.84
CA ASP A 237 10.28 -11.15 -35.72
C ASP A 237 11.67 -10.75 -35.21
N LEU A 238 12.13 -9.57 -35.64
CA LEU A 238 13.40 -8.97 -35.20
C LEU A 238 13.40 -8.47 -33.74
N SER A 239 12.21 -8.19 -33.21
CA SER A 239 11.95 -7.87 -31.80
C SER A 239 11.00 -8.92 -31.26
N VAL A 240 11.42 -9.69 -30.26
CA VAL A 240 10.64 -10.78 -29.68
C VAL A 240 9.92 -10.30 -28.42
N VAL A 241 8.70 -10.79 -28.19
CA VAL A 241 7.93 -10.53 -26.97
C VAL A 241 8.13 -11.68 -25.98
N HIS A 242 8.64 -11.35 -24.80
CA HIS A 242 8.82 -12.27 -23.68
C HIS A 242 7.79 -11.97 -22.60
N TYR A 243 7.28 -13.02 -21.97
CA TYR A 243 6.23 -12.93 -20.97
C TYR A 243 6.73 -13.55 -19.66
N GLY A 244 6.82 -12.75 -18.60
CA GLY A 244 7.25 -13.25 -17.30
C GLY A 244 7.40 -12.16 -16.23
N PRO A 245 7.89 -12.55 -15.05
CA PRO A 245 8.05 -11.63 -13.92
C PRO A 245 9.03 -10.49 -14.22
N VAL A 246 8.70 -9.29 -13.75
CA VAL A 246 9.54 -8.08 -13.84
C VAL A 246 10.01 -7.68 -12.45
N ALA A 247 11.31 -7.47 -12.27
CA ALA A 247 11.91 -6.98 -11.05
C ALA A 247 11.85 -5.44 -10.99
N SER A 248 11.34 -4.90 -9.88
CA SER A 248 11.19 -3.46 -9.63
C SER A 248 12.01 -3.05 -8.40
N ALA A 249 12.68 -1.90 -8.46
CA ALA A 249 13.39 -1.32 -7.31
C ALA A 249 13.54 0.20 -7.42
N ASN A 250 13.94 0.87 -6.34
CA ASN A 250 14.31 2.28 -6.41
C ASN A 250 15.73 2.51 -6.97
N THR A 251 16.52 1.44 -7.09
CA THR A 251 17.87 1.45 -7.66
C THR A 251 17.90 0.80 -9.03
N VAL A 252 18.72 1.34 -9.94
CA VAL A 252 18.97 0.73 -11.25
C VAL A 252 19.89 -0.48 -11.07
N MET A 253 19.49 -1.64 -11.59
CA MET A 253 20.35 -2.84 -11.61
C MET A 253 21.47 -2.65 -12.64
N SER A 254 22.72 -2.72 -12.17
CA SER A 254 23.94 -2.61 -13.00
C SER A 254 24.98 -3.68 -12.68
N ASN A 255 24.60 -4.73 -11.94
CA ASN A 255 25.47 -5.83 -11.56
C ASN A 255 24.95 -7.15 -12.15
N ALA A 256 25.69 -7.68 -13.13
CA ALA A 256 25.30 -8.90 -13.83
C ALA A 256 25.26 -10.14 -12.94
N LEU A 257 26.09 -10.23 -11.90
CA LEU A 257 26.08 -11.37 -10.97
C LEU A 257 24.82 -11.35 -10.09
N GLU A 258 24.45 -10.18 -9.57
CA GLU A 258 23.20 -10.03 -8.79
C GLU A 258 21.96 -10.22 -9.68
N ARG A 259 22.01 -9.73 -10.92
CA ARG A 259 20.99 -9.98 -11.95
C ARG A 259 20.77 -11.48 -12.18
N ASP A 260 21.84 -12.24 -12.41
CA ASP A 260 21.77 -13.67 -12.70
C ASP A 260 21.30 -14.47 -11.48
N LYS A 261 21.67 -14.04 -10.28
CA LYS A 261 21.13 -14.60 -9.03
C LYS A 261 19.62 -14.37 -8.93
N LEU A 262 19.15 -13.17 -9.25
CA LEU A 262 17.73 -12.83 -9.22
C LEU A 262 16.93 -13.66 -10.24
N LEU A 263 17.48 -13.89 -11.44
CA LEU A 263 16.92 -14.83 -12.42
C LEU A 263 16.81 -16.25 -11.85
N ALA A 264 17.90 -16.78 -11.27
CA ALA A 264 17.93 -18.14 -10.76
C ALA A 264 16.93 -18.36 -9.61
N GLU A 265 16.78 -17.37 -8.72
CA GLU A 265 15.90 -17.47 -7.56
C GLU A 265 14.43 -17.17 -7.88
N ARG A 266 14.15 -16.29 -8.85
CA ARG A 266 12.82 -15.68 -9.04
C ARG A 266 12.28 -15.72 -10.47
N GLY A 267 13.07 -16.20 -11.43
CA GLY A 267 12.67 -16.29 -12.84
C GLY A 267 12.32 -14.95 -13.48
N VAL A 268 12.86 -13.84 -12.97
CA VAL A 268 12.60 -12.50 -13.53
C VAL A 268 13.28 -12.32 -14.88
N LEU A 269 12.60 -11.62 -15.80
CA LEU A 269 13.06 -11.42 -17.17
C LEU A 269 13.56 -10.00 -17.45
N CYS A 270 13.20 -9.05 -16.60
CA CYS A 270 13.52 -7.63 -16.77
C CYS A 270 13.64 -6.92 -15.43
N CYS A 271 14.52 -5.93 -15.34
CA CYS A 271 14.62 -4.96 -14.25
C CYS A 271 14.10 -3.58 -14.67
N GLU A 272 13.33 -2.92 -13.81
CA GLU A 272 12.86 -1.54 -13.99
C GLU A 272 12.72 -0.84 -12.62
N THR A 273 12.29 0.44 -12.60
CA THR A 273 12.35 1.26 -11.37
C THR A 273 11.06 1.93 -10.91
N ALA A 274 9.91 1.65 -11.53
CA ALA A 274 8.67 2.38 -11.27
C ALA A 274 7.49 1.50 -10.84
N ALA A 275 7.41 0.26 -11.34
CA ALA A 275 6.20 -0.56 -11.24
C ALA A 275 5.73 -0.83 -9.81
N ALA A 276 6.65 -1.07 -8.88
CA ALA A 276 6.28 -1.37 -7.49
C ALA A 276 5.49 -0.25 -6.80
N GLY A 277 5.66 1.00 -7.22
CA GLY A 277 4.85 2.13 -6.73
C GLY A 277 3.40 2.10 -7.22
N LEU A 278 3.12 1.37 -8.31
CA LEU A 278 1.82 1.33 -8.97
C LEU A 278 1.03 0.06 -8.67
N MET A 279 1.66 -1.11 -8.76
CA MET A 279 0.95 -2.41 -8.87
C MET A 279 -0.10 -2.66 -7.78
N ASN A 280 0.14 -2.21 -6.55
CA ASN A 280 -0.81 -2.46 -5.45
C ASN A 280 -2.06 -1.56 -5.46
N HIS A 281 -2.00 -0.42 -6.16
CA HIS A 281 -3.03 0.62 -6.09
C HIS A 281 -3.60 0.97 -7.46
N TRP A 282 -2.91 0.58 -8.52
CA TRP A 282 -3.34 0.73 -9.90
C TRP A 282 -3.39 -0.65 -10.55
N PRO A 283 -4.56 -1.08 -11.05
CA PRO A 283 -4.64 -2.20 -11.98
C PRO A 283 -3.86 -1.86 -13.26
N CYS A 284 -2.56 -2.18 -13.27
CA CYS A 284 -1.66 -1.82 -14.35
C CYS A 284 -0.91 -3.01 -14.94
N LEU A 285 -0.58 -2.88 -16.22
CA LEU A 285 0.32 -3.78 -16.93
C LEU A 285 1.65 -3.07 -17.19
N VAL A 286 2.76 -3.77 -16.95
CA VAL A 286 4.10 -3.25 -17.21
C VAL A 286 4.62 -3.83 -18.53
N ILE A 287 5.05 -2.95 -19.43
CA ILE A 287 5.54 -3.30 -20.77
C ILE A 287 6.91 -2.62 -20.95
N ARG A 288 7.98 -3.41 -21.01
CA ARG A 288 9.35 -2.90 -21.07
C ARG A 288 10.04 -3.25 -22.36
N GLY A 289 10.46 -2.23 -23.10
CA GLY A 289 11.41 -2.37 -24.19
C GLY A 289 12.81 -2.49 -23.63
N ILE A 290 13.55 -3.49 -24.08
CA ILE A 290 14.86 -3.80 -23.53
C ILE A 290 15.91 -2.89 -24.13
N SER A 291 16.50 -2.01 -23.32
CA SER A 291 17.55 -1.06 -23.74
C SER A 291 18.93 -1.35 -23.17
N SER A 292 19.02 -2.26 -22.20
CA SER A 292 20.27 -2.71 -21.58
C SER A 292 20.13 -4.14 -21.06
N TYR A 293 21.22 -4.72 -20.57
CA TYR A 293 21.23 -6.05 -19.97
C TYR A 293 21.25 -6.06 -18.44
N ALA A 294 20.78 -4.98 -17.80
CA ALA A 294 20.82 -4.84 -16.33
C ALA A 294 22.22 -5.12 -15.74
N ASP A 295 23.26 -4.72 -16.47
CA ASP A 295 24.66 -4.86 -16.12
C ASP A 295 25.37 -3.49 -16.21
N SER A 296 26.69 -3.50 -16.10
CA SER A 296 27.51 -2.29 -16.14
C SER A 296 27.71 -1.72 -17.55
N HIS A 297 27.29 -2.42 -18.61
CA HIS A 297 27.63 -2.12 -20.01
C HIS A 297 26.51 -1.36 -20.74
N ARG A 298 25.90 -0.39 -20.07
CA ARG A 298 24.76 0.36 -20.63
C ARG A 298 25.17 1.24 -21.81
N SER A 299 24.30 1.33 -22.81
CA SER A 299 24.41 2.24 -23.95
C SER A 299 23.07 2.90 -24.25
N ASP A 300 23.09 4.19 -24.57
CA ASP A 300 21.89 4.95 -24.92
C ASP A 300 21.41 4.67 -26.36
N ALA A 301 22.20 3.95 -27.17
CA ALA A 301 21.94 3.71 -28.59
C ALA A 301 20.63 2.96 -28.84
N TRP A 302 20.23 2.09 -27.92
CA TRP A 302 19.03 1.25 -28.06
C TRP A 302 17.78 1.86 -27.41
N GLU A 303 17.90 2.92 -26.61
CA GLU A 303 16.77 3.48 -25.85
C GLU A 303 15.62 3.92 -26.76
N GLY A 304 15.91 4.58 -27.89
CA GLY A 304 14.85 5.03 -28.79
C GLY A 304 14.06 3.86 -29.41
N TYR A 305 14.77 2.89 -29.99
CA TYR A 305 14.13 1.72 -30.61
C TYR A 305 13.40 0.85 -29.59
N ALA A 306 13.98 0.63 -28.41
CA ALA A 306 13.36 -0.12 -27.32
C ALA A 306 12.07 0.56 -26.84
N ALA A 307 12.08 1.88 -26.66
CA ALA A 307 10.88 2.64 -26.28
C ALA A 307 9.76 2.49 -27.34
N LEU A 308 10.08 2.59 -28.63
CA LEU A 308 9.10 2.36 -29.70
C LEU A 308 8.61 0.92 -29.75
N SER A 309 9.46 -0.07 -29.49
CA SER A 309 9.06 -1.48 -29.48
C SER A 309 8.04 -1.75 -28.37
N ALA A 310 8.28 -1.21 -27.17
CA ALA A 310 7.33 -1.29 -26.06
C ALA A 310 6.00 -0.59 -26.38
N ALA A 311 6.06 0.61 -26.96
CA ALA A 311 4.88 1.38 -27.36
C ALA A 311 4.10 0.71 -28.50
N ALA A 312 4.78 0.05 -29.44
CA ALA A 312 4.15 -0.73 -30.50
C ALA A 312 3.34 -1.89 -29.93
N TYR A 313 3.92 -2.65 -28.99
CA TYR A 313 3.22 -3.73 -28.30
C TYR A 313 1.99 -3.19 -27.52
N ALA A 314 2.16 -2.10 -26.78
CA ALA A 314 1.05 -1.44 -26.07
C ALA A 314 -0.06 -0.97 -27.02
N SER A 315 0.30 -0.43 -28.20
CA SER A 315 -0.67 -0.03 -29.23
C SER A 315 -1.43 -1.25 -29.78
N SER A 316 -0.74 -2.33 -30.11
CA SER A 316 -1.35 -3.60 -30.56
C SER A 316 -2.32 -4.17 -29.52
N LEU A 317 -1.92 -4.17 -28.25
CA LEU A 317 -2.76 -4.57 -27.13
C LEU A 317 -4.06 -3.73 -27.05
N LEU A 318 -3.93 -2.40 -27.10
CA LEU A 318 -5.08 -1.50 -27.02
C LEU A 318 -6.03 -1.67 -28.22
N ARG A 319 -5.52 -1.87 -29.43
CA ARG A 319 -6.36 -2.08 -30.63
C ARG A 319 -7.21 -3.35 -30.55
N ARG A 320 -6.72 -4.38 -29.86
CA ARG A 320 -7.40 -5.67 -29.67
C ARG A 320 -8.34 -5.66 -28.45
N LEU A 321 -8.08 -4.79 -27.47
CA LEU A 321 -8.88 -4.69 -26.26
C LEU A 321 -10.30 -4.20 -26.58
N ALA A 322 -11.31 -5.00 -26.22
CA ALA A 322 -12.70 -4.65 -26.47
C ALA A 322 -13.19 -3.56 -25.49
N PHE A 323 -14.02 -2.62 -25.97
CA PHE A 323 -14.50 -1.48 -25.17
C PHE A 323 -15.30 -1.91 -23.92
N ASN A 324 -16.18 -2.91 -24.08
CA ASN A 324 -16.94 -3.52 -22.98
C ASN A 324 -16.02 -4.18 -21.93
N HIS A 325 -14.81 -4.58 -22.31
CA HIS A 325 -13.83 -5.11 -21.35
C HIS A 325 -13.26 -4.01 -20.46
N VAL A 326 -13.07 -2.81 -21.00
CA VAL A 326 -12.61 -1.63 -20.25
C VAL A 326 -13.73 -1.10 -19.36
N ALA A 327 -14.94 -0.91 -19.90
CA ALA A 327 -16.05 -0.30 -19.18
C ALA A 327 -16.52 -1.07 -17.93
N ALA A 328 -16.23 -2.37 -17.84
CA ALA A 328 -16.62 -3.20 -16.68
C ALA A 328 -15.58 -3.22 -15.56
N GLU A 329 -14.36 -2.73 -15.80
CA GLU A 329 -13.32 -2.64 -14.76
C GLU A 329 -13.62 -1.45 -13.84
N PRO A 330 -13.48 -1.54 -12.51
CA PRO A 330 -13.64 -0.37 -11.64
C PRO A 330 -12.71 0.78 -12.06
N THR A 331 -13.15 2.01 -11.86
CA THR A 331 -12.28 3.17 -12.11
C THR A 331 -11.15 3.20 -11.08
N LEU A 332 -10.00 3.73 -11.49
CA LEU A 332 -8.86 3.93 -10.61
C LEU A 332 -9.23 4.83 -9.42
N HIS A 333 -10.05 5.85 -9.67
CA HIS A 333 -10.59 6.71 -8.63
C HIS A 333 -11.38 5.93 -7.56
N ALA A 334 -12.31 5.06 -7.98
CA ALA A 334 -13.09 4.25 -7.05
C ALA A 334 -12.24 3.23 -6.27
N ALA A 335 -11.21 2.66 -6.91
CA ALA A 335 -10.25 1.77 -6.25
C ALA A 335 -9.47 2.51 -5.15
N LEU A 336 -9.01 3.74 -5.43
CA LEU A 336 -8.31 4.59 -4.47
C LEU A 336 -9.22 5.01 -3.29
N GLU A 337 -10.47 5.37 -3.54
CA GLU A 337 -11.44 5.70 -2.48
C GLU A 337 -11.69 4.51 -1.54
N THR A 338 -11.83 3.31 -2.10
CA THR A 338 -12.03 2.08 -1.31
C THR A 338 -10.85 1.82 -0.37
N LEU A 339 -9.63 2.00 -0.85
CA LEU A 339 -8.41 1.83 -0.05
C LEU A 339 -8.28 2.89 1.04
N GLN A 340 -8.63 4.14 0.75
CA GLN A 340 -8.64 5.21 1.75
C GLN A 340 -9.64 4.90 2.87
N ALA A 341 -10.85 4.46 2.53
CA ALA A 341 -11.86 4.05 3.50
C ALA A 341 -11.38 2.90 4.39
N GLN A 342 -10.74 1.88 3.82
CA GLN A 342 -10.13 0.77 4.58
C GLN A 342 -9.02 1.27 5.51
N GLY A 343 -8.15 2.15 5.03
CA GLY A 343 -7.06 2.74 5.81
C GLY A 343 -7.57 3.54 7.02
N ASP A 344 -8.64 4.30 6.85
CA ASP A 344 -9.24 5.07 7.94
C ASP A 344 -9.95 4.16 8.96
N HIS A 345 -10.59 3.08 8.52
CA HIS A 345 -11.13 2.05 9.41
C HIS A 345 -10.04 1.37 10.26
N ILE A 346 -8.87 1.06 9.66
CA ILE A 346 -7.71 0.50 10.36
C ILE A 346 -7.18 1.50 11.39
N LYS A 347 -6.99 2.78 11.02
CA LYS A 347 -6.54 3.83 11.95
C LYS A 347 -7.49 3.98 13.14
N GLN A 348 -8.80 3.92 12.89
CA GLN A 348 -9.81 4.00 13.94
C GLN A 348 -9.73 2.79 14.88
N SER A 349 -9.62 1.59 14.33
CA SER A 349 -9.45 0.34 15.10
C SER A 349 -8.18 0.37 15.96
N LEU A 350 -7.06 0.88 15.41
CA LEU A 350 -5.80 1.04 16.14
C LEU A 350 -5.90 2.06 17.28
N LYS A 351 -6.65 3.17 17.09
CA LYS A 351 -6.90 4.15 18.16
C LYS A 351 -7.65 3.52 19.33
N VAL A 352 -8.71 2.75 19.06
CA VAL A 352 -9.48 2.03 20.09
C VAL A 352 -8.60 1.04 20.84
N ALA A 353 -7.86 0.19 20.12
CA ALA A 353 -6.97 -0.80 20.73
C ALA A 353 -5.86 -0.17 21.60
N ARG A 354 -5.35 1.01 21.19
CA ARG A 354 -4.37 1.77 21.98
C ARG A 354 -4.99 2.32 23.25
N SER A 355 -6.20 2.88 23.19
CA SER A 355 -6.94 3.36 24.35
C SER A 355 -7.15 2.24 25.37
N ASP A 356 -7.66 1.09 24.92
CA ASP A 356 -7.88 -0.08 25.79
C ASP A 356 -6.59 -0.54 26.51
N LYS A 357 -5.46 -0.48 25.82
CA LYS A 357 -4.14 -0.83 26.38
C LYS A 357 -3.69 0.19 27.43
N GLU A 358 -3.91 1.47 27.19
CA GLU A 358 -3.63 2.53 28.17
C GLU A 358 -4.53 2.41 29.40
N ASP A 359 -5.81 2.07 29.22
CA ASP A 359 -6.77 1.91 30.32
C ASP A 359 -6.45 0.72 31.21
N ARG A 360 -6.05 -0.40 30.61
CA ARG A 360 -5.54 -1.57 31.35
C ARG A 360 -4.29 -1.23 32.14
N ARG A 361 -3.37 -0.43 31.57
CA ARG A 361 -2.14 0.02 32.26
C ARG A 361 -2.45 0.97 33.41
N LEU A 362 -3.38 1.91 33.20
CA LEU A 362 -3.83 2.85 34.22
C LEU A 362 -4.47 2.11 35.39
N ARG A 363 -5.40 1.18 35.13
CA ARG A 363 -6.02 0.34 36.15
C ARG A 363 -5.01 -0.51 36.90
N LYS A 364 -4.06 -1.14 36.19
CA LYS A 364 -2.98 -1.93 36.81
C LYS A 364 -2.06 -1.07 37.69
N TRP A 365 -1.75 0.13 37.25
CA TRP A 365 -0.94 1.08 38.01
C TRP A 365 -1.64 1.56 39.28
N LEU A 366 -2.91 1.96 39.17
CA LEU A 366 -3.71 2.40 40.31
C LEU A 366 -3.93 1.26 41.31
N ASN A 367 -3.93 0.00 40.83
CA ASN A 367 -4.09 -1.22 41.62
C ASN A 367 -5.26 -1.14 42.62
N PRO A 368 -6.49 -0.84 42.15
CA PRO A 368 -7.65 -0.73 43.01
C PRO A 368 -8.09 -2.11 43.51
N ALA A 369 -8.43 -2.22 44.78
CA ALA A 369 -9.09 -3.43 45.28
C ALA A 369 -10.54 -3.50 44.74
N ASP A 370 -11.00 -4.70 44.40
CA ASP A 370 -12.33 -4.93 43.82
C ASP A 370 -13.39 -5.19 44.92
N PRO A 371 -14.32 -4.24 45.18
CA PRO A 371 -15.34 -4.39 46.20
C PRO A 371 -16.53 -5.23 45.73
N SER A 372 -16.63 -5.53 44.43
CA SER A 372 -17.76 -6.27 43.86
C SER A 372 -17.85 -7.69 44.38
N VAL A 373 -16.71 -8.32 44.68
CA VAL A 373 -16.63 -9.66 45.28
C VAL A 373 -17.36 -9.69 46.63
N ASN A 374 -17.11 -8.69 47.49
CA ASN A 374 -17.77 -8.57 48.79
C ASN A 374 -19.26 -8.24 48.65
N TYR A 375 -19.60 -7.33 47.73
CA TYR A 375 -20.98 -6.99 47.44
C TYR A 375 -21.78 -8.22 46.99
N ASN A 376 -21.27 -8.99 46.02
CA ASN A 376 -21.94 -10.18 45.49
C ASN A 376 -22.09 -11.26 46.58
N ALA A 377 -21.05 -11.49 47.38
CA ALA A 377 -21.11 -12.43 48.50
C ALA A 377 -22.12 -12.00 49.57
N ALA A 378 -22.24 -10.71 49.86
CA ALA A 378 -23.23 -10.19 50.81
C ALA A 378 -24.65 -10.24 50.24
N ALA A 379 -24.83 -9.86 48.98
CA ALA A 379 -26.12 -9.88 48.30
C ALA A 379 -26.68 -11.30 48.17
N SER A 380 -25.84 -12.29 47.87
CA SER A 380 -26.26 -13.70 47.78
C SER A 380 -26.75 -14.31 49.09
N LYS A 381 -26.35 -13.74 50.24
CA LYS A 381 -26.79 -14.18 51.58
C LYS A 381 -28.11 -13.55 52.00
N ARG A 382 -28.66 -12.64 51.19
CA ARG A 382 -29.94 -11.99 51.46
C ARG A 382 -31.07 -12.95 51.10
N ASP A 383 -31.93 -13.24 52.06
CA ASP A 383 -33.13 -14.05 51.83
C ASP A 383 -34.37 -13.16 51.66
N GLY A 384 -35.06 -13.28 50.52
CA GLY A 384 -36.30 -12.56 50.21
C GLY A 384 -36.26 -11.05 50.50
N THR A 385 -37.26 -10.57 51.24
CA THR A 385 -37.43 -9.15 51.62
C THR A 385 -36.58 -8.73 52.83
N SER A 386 -35.69 -9.60 53.32
CA SER A 386 -34.81 -9.29 54.45
C SER A 386 -34.02 -8.02 54.18
N GLY A 387 -34.11 -7.05 55.10
CA GLY A 387 -33.48 -5.73 54.98
C GLY A 387 -34.35 -4.62 54.40
N ASP A 388 -35.53 -4.93 53.82
CA ASP A 388 -36.43 -3.88 53.28
C ASP A 388 -36.97 -2.95 54.35
N TRP A 389 -37.13 -3.46 55.58
CA TRP A 389 -37.54 -2.65 56.73
C TRP A 389 -36.59 -1.47 56.96
N LEU A 390 -35.29 -1.63 56.67
CA LEU A 390 -34.30 -0.57 56.80
C LEU A 390 -34.53 0.51 55.75
N LEU A 391 -34.85 0.12 54.51
CA LEU A 391 -35.11 1.05 53.41
C LEU A 391 -36.38 1.87 53.65
N ARG A 392 -37.36 1.34 54.41
CA ARG A 392 -38.59 2.04 54.81
C ARG A 392 -38.44 2.82 56.12
N SER A 393 -37.29 2.71 56.79
CA SER A 393 -37.08 3.38 58.06
C SER A 393 -36.97 4.90 57.85
N ARG A 394 -37.50 5.66 58.82
CA ARG A 394 -37.42 7.12 58.81
C ARG A 394 -35.97 7.60 58.73
N GLN A 395 -35.05 6.93 59.45
CA GLN A 395 -33.63 7.27 59.46
C GLN A 395 -32.98 7.13 58.08
N PHE A 396 -33.33 6.07 57.33
CA PHE A 396 -32.80 5.87 55.97
C PHE A 396 -33.35 6.91 54.99
N VAL A 397 -34.66 7.18 55.04
CA VAL A 397 -35.30 8.17 54.15
C VAL A 397 -34.77 9.58 54.43
N GLU A 398 -34.60 9.96 55.70
CA GLU A 398 -34.00 11.25 56.09
C GLU A 398 -32.54 11.36 55.63
N TRP A 399 -31.74 10.30 55.78
CA TRP A 399 -30.38 10.24 55.28
C TRP A 399 -30.33 10.41 53.76
N MET A 400 -31.13 9.63 53.02
CA MET A 400 -31.15 9.65 51.57
C MET A 400 -31.60 11.01 51.00
N SER A 401 -32.50 11.71 51.68
CA SER A 401 -33.06 13.00 51.23
C SER A 401 -32.21 14.21 51.63
N SER A 402 -31.32 14.06 52.61
CA SER A 402 -30.54 15.16 53.19
C SER A 402 -29.11 15.19 52.62
N PRO A 403 -28.69 16.26 51.95
CA PRO A 403 -27.30 16.39 51.50
C PRO A 403 -26.33 16.37 52.68
N ARG A 404 -25.14 15.78 52.49
CA ARG A 404 -24.06 15.72 53.50
C ARG A 404 -24.49 15.08 54.82
N SER A 405 -25.43 14.15 54.78
CA SER A 405 -25.91 13.40 55.95
C SER A 405 -25.09 12.11 56.15
N PHE A 406 -25.13 11.56 57.37
CA PHE A 406 -24.41 10.35 57.74
C PHE A 406 -25.32 9.33 58.43
N LEU A 407 -25.35 8.10 57.92
CA LEU A 407 -26.09 6.98 58.50
C LEU A 407 -25.12 5.93 59.03
N ARG A 408 -25.21 5.63 60.33
CA ARG A 408 -24.38 4.61 60.99
C ARG A 408 -25.18 3.36 61.32
N LEU A 409 -24.96 2.29 60.55
CA LEU A 409 -25.48 0.97 60.87
C LEU A 409 -24.53 0.26 61.86
N HIS A 410 -25.01 -0.07 63.06
CA HIS A 410 -24.24 -0.73 64.12
C HIS A 410 -25.01 -1.90 64.73
N GLY A 411 -24.30 -2.85 65.32
CA GLY A 411 -24.87 -4.06 65.90
C GLY A 411 -23.81 -5.13 66.17
N ILE A 412 -24.18 -6.19 66.90
CA ILE A 412 -23.27 -7.28 67.28
C ILE A 412 -22.67 -8.00 66.06
N PRO A 413 -21.50 -8.67 66.18
CA PRO A 413 -20.97 -9.52 65.12
C PRO A 413 -22.03 -10.54 64.64
N GLY A 414 -22.07 -10.81 63.33
CA GLY A 414 -23.02 -11.77 62.75
C GLY A 414 -24.46 -11.27 62.50
N CYS A 415 -24.86 -10.08 63.00
CA CYS A 415 -26.25 -9.59 62.86
C CYS A 415 -26.66 -9.09 61.45
N GLY A 416 -25.92 -9.45 60.40
CA GLY A 416 -26.30 -9.14 59.01
C GLY A 416 -25.93 -7.74 58.48
N LYS A 417 -25.11 -6.94 59.18
CA LYS A 417 -24.74 -5.56 58.75
C LYS A 417 -24.22 -5.48 57.30
N THR A 418 -23.34 -6.40 56.89
CA THR A 418 -22.78 -6.44 55.53
C THR A 418 -23.83 -6.78 54.47
N VAL A 419 -24.81 -7.62 54.82
CA VAL A 419 -25.95 -7.96 53.94
C VAL A 419 -26.92 -6.77 53.83
N LEU A 420 -27.10 -6.02 54.91
CA LEU A 420 -27.85 -4.77 54.89
C LEU A 420 -27.14 -3.70 54.06
N SER A 421 -25.80 -3.61 54.08
CA SER A 421 -25.09 -2.65 53.24
C SER A 421 -25.20 -2.98 51.75
N SER A 422 -25.16 -4.26 51.34
CA SER A 422 -25.45 -4.63 49.95
C SER A 422 -26.89 -4.31 49.54
N THR A 423 -27.85 -4.43 50.47
CA THR A 423 -29.25 -4.03 50.24
C THR A 423 -29.35 -2.54 49.96
N ILE A 424 -28.68 -1.70 50.76
CA ILE A 424 -28.59 -0.25 50.55
C ILE A 424 -27.96 0.06 49.19
N ILE A 425 -26.79 -0.52 48.88
CA ILE A 425 -26.09 -0.29 47.60
C ILE A 425 -26.97 -0.67 46.42
N SER A 426 -27.67 -1.81 46.48
CA SER A 426 -28.58 -2.26 45.43
C SER A 426 -29.74 -1.28 45.23
N HIS A 427 -30.34 -0.81 46.32
CA HIS A 427 -31.45 0.16 46.26
C HIS A 427 -30.99 1.48 45.64
N LEU A 428 -29.85 2.02 46.08
CA LEU A 428 -29.32 3.28 45.56
C LEU A 428 -28.95 3.20 44.07
N ARG A 429 -28.46 2.04 43.59
CA ARG A 429 -28.19 1.81 42.17
C ARG A 429 -29.45 1.68 41.31
N GLN A 430 -30.56 1.20 41.89
CA GLN A 430 -31.84 1.03 41.18
C GLN A 430 -32.65 2.33 41.10
N HIS A 431 -32.51 3.21 42.10
CA HIS A 431 -33.14 4.53 42.14
C HIS A 431 -32.26 5.64 41.52
N ASP A 432 -31.45 5.27 40.53
CA ASP A 432 -30.54 6.17 39.82
C ASP A 432 -31.34 7.26 39.09
N THR A 433 -31.51 8.39 39.77
CA THR A 433 -31.87 9.66 39.15
C THR A 433 -30.55 10.27 38.69
N ALA A 434 -30.52 10.93 37.53
CA ALA A 434 -29.33 11.46 36.84
C ALA A 434 -28.45 12.49 37.62
N ARG A 435 -28.49 12.51 38.96
CA ARG A 435 -27.85 13.44 39.88
C ARG A 435 -26.98 12.77 40.97
N HIS A 436 -26.92 11.44 41.10
CA HIS A 436 -26.18 10.80 42.21
C HIS A 436 -25.33 9.58 41.78
N HIS A 437 -24.03 9.61 42.06
CA HIS A 437 -23.12 8.48 41.84
C HIS A 437 -22.93 7.67 43.13
N VAL A 438 -23.10 6.35 43.07
CA VAL A 438 -22.91 5.44 44.22
C VAL A 438 -21.52 4.80 44.15
N LEU A 439 -20.67 5.19 45.09
CA LEU A 439 -19.35 4.58 45.31
C LEU A 439 -19.39 3.75 46.59
N TYR A 440 -18.73 2.59 46.60
CA TYR A 440 -18.72 1.73 47.78
C TYR A 440 -17.41 0.95 47.91
N PHE A 441 -17.11 0.57 49.15
CA PHE A 441 -15.95 -0.21 49.53
C PHE A 441 -16.25 -1.07 50.74
N TYR A 442 -15.63 -2.24 50.84
CA TYR A 442 -15.73 -3.12 51.99
C TYR A 442 -14.35 -3.28 52.61
N PHE A 443 -14.22 -2.96 53.89
CA PHE A 443 -13.05 -3.36 54.67
C PHE A 443 -13.18 -4.84 55.05
N ASP A 444 -12.18 -5.62 54.68
CA ASP A 444 -12.20 -7.08 54.83
C ASP A 444 -10.91 -7.60 55.48
N PHE A 445 -11.05 -8.24 56.63
CA PHE A 445 -9.92 -8.82 57.37
C PHE A 445 -9.29 -10.03 56.64
N ALA A 446 -10.04 -10.71 55.77
CA ALA A 446 -9.52 -11.84 54.99
C ALA A 446 -8.76 -11.39 53.74
N ASP A 447 -9.03 -10.19 53.23
CA ASP A 447 -8.43 -9.66 52.00
C ASP A 447 -7.47 -8.51 52.34
N ARG A 448 -6.15 -8.79 52.32
CA ARG A 448 -5.10 -7.79 52.60
C ARG A 448 -5.19 -6.55 51.70
N SER A 449 -5.75 -6.68 50.49
CA SER A 449 -5.92 -5.56 49.58
C SER A 449 -7.00 -4.58 50.05
N LYS A 450 -7.80 -4.91 51.07
CA LYS A 450 -8.96 -4.13 51.53
C LYS A 450 -8.87 -3.61 52.96
N GLN A 451 -7.67 -3.53 53.52
CA GLN A 451 -7.47 -3.23 54.94
C GLN A 451 -7.02 -1.80 55.23
N THR A 452 -6.68 -1.02 54.20
CA THR A 452 -6.10 0.32 54.35
C THR A 452 -6.99 1.40 53.74
N LEU A 453 -6.88 2.62 54.28
CA LEU A 453 -7.54 3.80 53.70
C LEU A 453 -7.10 4.03 52.25
N GLU A 454 -5.82 3.82 51.96
CA GLU A 454 -5.27 3.98 50.61
C GLU A 454 -5.93 3.03 49.60
N ALA A 455 -6.16 1.77 49.99
CA ALA A 455 -6.88 0.82 49.15
C ALA A 455 -8.33 1.25 48.89
N ALA A 456 -9.01 1.78 49.90
CA ALA A 456 -10.36 2.31 49.75
C ALA A 456 -10.39 3.49 48.77
N VAL A 457 -9.48 4.45 48.91
CA VAL A 457 -9.38 5.61 48.01
C VAL A 457 -9.11 5.16 46.57
N ARG A 458 -8.15 4.25 46.33
CA ARG A 458 -7.87 3.72 44.98
C ARG A 458 -9.10 3.06 44.35
N SER A 459 -9.83 2.26 45.13
CA SER A 459 -11.03 1.55 44.68
C SER A 459 -12.21 2.48 44.37
N LEU A 460 -12.43 3.50 45.20
CA LEU A 460 -13.51 4.45 44.97
C LEU A 460 -13.14 5.42 43.81
N LEU A 461 -11.87 5.81 43.69
CA LEU A 461 -11.38 6.67 42.61
C LEU A 461 -11.61 6.04 41.25
N ILE A 462 -11.36 4.74 41.07
CA ILE A 462 -11.60 4.07 39.78
C ILE A 462 -13.10 3.93 39.46
N GLN A 463 -13.95 3.77 40.47
CA GLN A 463 -15.41 3.75 40.30
C GLN A 463 -15.93 5.12 39.84
N MET A 464 -15.34 6.18 40.38
CA MET A 464 -15.72 7.57 40.12
C MET A 464 -15.21 8.09 38.77
N VAL A 465 -13.98 7.71 38.39
CA VAL A 465 -13.41 8.03 37.07
C VAL A 465 -14.23 7.43 35.94
N ALA A 466 -14.85 6.27 36.14
CA ALA A 466 -15.77 5.69 35.16
C ALA A 466 -17.04 6.52 34.92
N MET A 467 -17.29 7.55 35.74
CA MET A 467 -18.52 8.34 35.74
C MET A 467 -18.28 9.84 35.44
N ASP A 468 -17.04 10.34 35.53
CA ASP A 468 -16.69 11.76 35.35
C ASP A 468 -15.43 11.94 34.48
N PRO A 469 -15.58 12.41 33.21
CA PRO A 469 -14.47 12.62 32.29
C PRO A 469 -13.39 13.61 32.79
N LYS A 470 -13.76 14.59 33.63
CA LYS A 470 -12.77 15.55 34.17
C LYS A 470 -11.84 14.86 35.16
N ARG A 471 -12.40 13.98 36.01
CA ARG A 471 -11.61 13.19 36.97
C ARG A 471 -10.78 12.13 36.26
N GLU A 472 -11.28 11.57 35.16
CA GLU A 472 -10.51 10.68 34.30
C GLU A 472 -9.23 11.34 33.76
N GLU A 473 -9.34 12.55 33.19
CA GLU A 473 -8.16 13.25 32.68
C GLU A 473 -7.21 13.67 33.80
N ALA A 474 -7.72 14.05 34.98
CA ALA A 474 -6.89 14.31 36.15
C ALA A 474 -6.10 13.06 36.59
N LEU A 475 -6.73 11.88 36.62
CA LEU A 475 -6.06 10.62 36.91
C LEU A 475 -5.04 10.23 35.83
N ARG A 476 -5.36 10.43 34.55
CA ARG A 476 -4.42 10.21 33.43
C ARG A 476 -3.23 11.15 33.49
N SER A 477 -3.44 12.41 33.85
CA SER A 477 -2.38 13.40 34.07
C SER A 477 -1.45 12.97 35.22
N LEU A 478 -2.03 12.54 36.34
CA LEU A 478 -1.26 12.00 37.47
C LEU A 478 -0.45 10.75 37.06
N TRP A 479 -1.04 9.84 36.29
CA TRP A 479 -0.33 8.67 35.77
C TRP A 479 0.85 9.05 34.86
N ARG A 480 0.67 10.04 33.97
CA ARG A 480 1.73 10.55 33.09
C ARG A 480 2.86 11.18 33.91
N SER A 481 2.56 12.00 34.92
CA SER A 481 3.56 12.64 35.79
C SER A 481 4.34 11.62 36.63
N HIS A 482 3.76 10.44 36.88
CA HIS A 482 4.41 9.31 37.57
C HIS A 482 5.10 8.35 36.61
N LYS A 483 5.79 8.90 35.61
CA LYS A 483 6.56 8.17 34.59
C LYS A 483 5.75 7.05 33.92
N LYS A 484 4.48 7.31 33.60
CA LYS A 484 3.56 6.36 32.95
C LYS A 484 3.43 5.03 33.72
N GLY A 485 3.46 5.12 35.05
CA GLY A 485 3.20 4.01 35.96
C GLY A 485 4.42 3.30 36.53
N LEU A 486 5.63 3.85 36.36
CA LEU A 486 6.84 3.33 37.01
C LEU A 486 6.95 3.74 38.50
N ARG A 487 6.16 4.72 38.95
CA ARG A 487 6.11 5.17 40.35
C ARG A 487 4.67 5.21 40.84
N GLN A 488 4.44 4.90 42.11
CA GLN A 488 3.13 5.01 42.75
C GLN A 488 2.90 6.44 43.27
N PRO A 489 1.67 6.97 43.20
CA PRO A 489 1.33 8.26 43.78
C PRO A 489 1.16 8.13 45.30
N SER A 490 1.30 9.25 46.02
CA SER A 490 0.97 9.30 47.45
C SER A 490 -0.54 9.35 47.66
N LEU A 491 -0.99 8.99 48.86
CA LEU A 491 -2.41 9.10 49.25
C LEU A 491 -2.95 10.53 49.10
N THR A 492 -2.15 11.55 49.46
CA THR A 492 -2.53 12.96 49.33
C THR A 492 -2.90 13.32 47.89
N LEU A 493 -2.07 12.91 46.92
CA LEU A 493 -2.29 13.17 45.50
C LEU A 493 -3.51 12.42 44.95
N LEU A 494 -3.81 11.23 45.48
CA LEU A 494 -5.03 10.51 45.11
C LEU A 494 -6.29 11.19 45.64
N CYS A 495 -6.22 11.78 46.84
CA CYS A 495 -7.32 12.53 47.44
C CYS A 495 -7.59 13.86 46.73
N GLU A 496 -6.60 14.48 46.09
CA GLU A 496 -6.80 15.71 45.30
C GLU A 496 -7.65 15.51 44.03
N ILE A 497 -7.77 14.26 43.55
CA ILE A 497 -8.61 13.91 42.39
C ILE A 497 -10.07 13.63 42.83
N PHE A 498 -10.28 13.40 44.13
CA PHE A 498 -11.57 13.18 44.77
C PHE A 498 -12.33 14.49 44.98
#